data_AF-A0AA37LX21-F1
#
_entry.id   AF-A0AA37LX21-F1
#
_cell.length_a   1.000
_cell.length_b   1.000
_cell.length_c   1.000
_cell.angle_alpha   90.00
_cell.angle_beta   90.00
_cell.angle_gamma   90.00
#
_symmetry.space_group_name_H-M   'P 1'
#
loop_
_entity.id
_entity.type
_entity.pdbx_description
1 polymer ?
#
loop_
_entity_poly.entity_id
_entity_poly.type
_entity_poly.pdbx_seq_one_letter_code
_entity_poly.pdbx_strand_id
1 'polypeptide(L)'
;MNDFDRAIRYGPTGKENQVEDGHFQVHTNHCFDYLRQSILCTADMTLEGKVLGRDGGPGTDGWGHLHTCRNHREMIQWAEDRRVKDKRFIIDPDSPL
;
A
#
# COMPACT_ATOMS: atom_id res chain seq x y z
N MET A 1 9.21 7.11 -11.53
CA MET A 1 8.72 5.72 -11.48
C MET A 1 9.92 4.82 -11.54
N ASN A 2 10.08 3.96 -10.54
CA ASN A 2 11.14 2.94 -10.54
C ASN A 2 10.67 1.66 -11.26
N ASP A 3 11.53 0.65 -11.35
CA ASP A 3 11.18 -0.63 -11.99
C ASP A 3 9.99 -1.32 -11.34
N PHE A 4 9.81 -1.14 -10.02
CA PHE A 4 8.66 -1.64 -9.28
C PHE A 4 7.35 -0.96 -9.73
N ASP A 5 7.34 0.36 -9.87
CA ASP A 5 6.18 1.09 -10.38
C ASP A 5 5.84 0.67 -11.82
N ARG A 6 6.85 0.35 -12.63
CA ARG A 6 6.65 -0.16 -13.99
C ARG A 6 6.04 -1.56 -13.98
N ALA A 7 6.51 -2.45 -13.12
CA ALA A 7 5.95 -3.80 -12.99
C ALA A 7 4.50 -3.79 -12.47
N ILE A 8 4.18 -2.94 -11.50
CA ILE A 8 2.79 -2.77 -11.02
C ILE A 8 1.89 -2.22 -12.11
N ARG A 9 2.37 -1.22 -12.85
CA ARG A 9 1.55 -0.58 -13.88
C ARG A 9 1.36 -1.47 -15.08
N TYR A 10 2.41 -2.09 -15.61
CA TYR A 10 2.38 -2.72 -16.92
C TYR A 10 2.54 -4.24 -16.89
N GLY A 11 2.76 -4.83 -15.71
CA GLY A 11 3.06 -6.24 -15.53
C GLY A 11 4.53 -6.61 -15.83
N PRO A 12 4.95 -7.86 -15.51
CA PRO A 12 6.31 -8.34 -15.73
C PRO A 12 6.78 -8.28 -17.19
N THR A 13 5.87 -8.46 -18.14
CA THR A 13 6.19 -8.48 -19.59
C THR A 13 5.86 -7.17 -20.30
N GLY A 14 5.18 -6.23 -19.62
CA GLY A 14 4.76 -4.94 -20.16
C GLY A 14 3.56 -5.02 -21.11
N LYS A 15 2.98 -6.22 -21.28
CA LYS A 15 1.88 -6.50 -22.21
C LYS A 15 0.57 -6.77 -21.49
N GLU A 16 0.59 -6.86 -20.17
CA GLU A 16 -0.56 -7.20 -19.32
C GLU A 16 -1.65 -6.11 -19.35
N ASN A 17 -1.30 -4.90 -19.80
CA ASN A 17 -2.24 -3.81 -20.07
C ASN A 17 -2.68 -3.72 -21.54
N GLN A 18 -2.14 -4.53 -22.43
CA GLN A 18 -2.59 -4.59 -23.81
C GLN A 18 -3.84 -5.47 -23.85
N VAL A 19 -4.99 -4.81 -23.91
CA VAL A 19 -6.28 -5.47 -23.92
C VAL A 19 -6.75 -5.58 -25.37
N GLU A 20 -7.20 -6.77 -25.79
CA GLU A 20 -7.77 -6.97 -27.12
C GLU A 20 -8.94 -6.02 -27.38
N ASP A 21 -9.10 -5.59 -28.63
CA ASP A 21 -10.18 -4.69 -29.04
C ASP A 21 -11.54 -5.23 -28.58
N GLY A 22 -12.28 -4.41 -27.80
CA GLY A 22 -13.60 -4.75 -27.27
C GLY A 22 -13.66 -5.18 -25.79
N HIS A 23 -12.54 -5.21 -25.06
CA HIS A 23 -12.52 -5.60 -23.64
C HIS A 23 -12.28 -4.40 -22.68
N PHE A 24 -13.06 -4.30 -21.60
CA PHE A 24 -13.02 -3.21 -20.59
C PHE A 24 -11.88 -3.30 -19.55
N GLN A 25 -10.97 -4.26 -19.70
CA GLN A 25 -9.99 -4.64 -18.66
C GLN A 25 -8.95 -3.53 -18.34
N VAL A 26 -8.67 -2.60 -19.27
CA VAL A 26 -7.73 -1.48 -19.03
C VAL A 26 -8.23 -0.54 -17.92
N HIS A 27 -9.55 -0.35 -17.84
CA HIS A 27 -10.13 0.61 -16.89
C HIS A 27 -9.87 0.19 -15.44
N THR A 28 -10.04 -1.10 -15.15
CA THR A 28 -9.85 -1.67 -13.81
C THR A 28 -8.42 -1.47 -13.29
N ASN A 29 -7.39 -1.64 -14.14
CA ASN A 29 -5.99 -1.46 -13.75
C ASN A 29 -5.70 -0.01 -13.33
N HIS A 30 -6.21 0.98 -14.06
CA HIS A 30 -6.05 2.38 -13.68
C HIS A 30 -6.85 2.75 -12.43
N CYS A 31 -8.03 2.15 -12.22
CA CYS A 31 -8.78 2.31 -10.97
C CYS A 31 -7.97 1.82 -9.76
N PHE A 32 -7.33 0.65 -9.85
CA PHE A 32 -6.49 0.14 -8.77
C PHE A 32 -5.22 0.98 -8.55
N ASP A 33 -4.59 1.48 -9.61
CA ASP A 33 -3.46 2.42 -9.47
C ASP A 33 -3.90 3.73 -8.81
N TYR A 34 -5.10 4.24 -9.12
CA TYR A 34 -5.67 5.41 -8.44
C TYR A 34 -5.90 5.15 -6.95
N LEU A 35 -6.51 4.02 -6.59
CA LEU A 35 -6.71 3.64 -5.18
C LEU A 35 -5.38 3.48 -4.43
N ARG A 36 -4.39 2.83 -5.07
CA ARG A 36 -3.03 2.71 -4.52
C ARG A 36 -2.41 4.07 -4.27
N GLN A 37 -2.50 4.99 -5.24
CA GLN A 37 -1.98 6.35 -5.10
C GLN A 37 -2.68 7.10 -3.96
N SER A 38 -4.00 6.97 -3.82
CA SER A 38 -4.76 7.56 -2.71
C SER A 38 -4.29 7.01 -1.35
N ILE A 39 -4.18 5.69 -1.21
CA ILE A 39 -3.71 5.03 0.03
C ILE A 39 -2.31 5.52 0.40
N LEU A 40 -1.38 5.56 -0.56
CA LEU A 40 -0.01 5.99 -0.28
C LEU A 40 0.10 7.49 0.04
N CYS A 41 -0.74 8.33 -0.59
CA CYS A 41 -0.77 9.77 -0.34
C CYS A 41 -1.27 10.08 1.07
N THR A 42 -2.22 9.29 1.57
CA THR A 42 -2.79 9.43 2.91
C THR A 42 -2.23 8.41 3.90
N ALA A 43 -1.09 7.79 3.59
CA ALA A 43 -0.52 6.76 4.44
C ALA A 43 0.01 7.39 5.73
N ASP A 44 -0.66 7.06 6.84
CA ASP A 44 -0.31 7.55 8.16
C ASP A 44 0.34 6.45 8.99
N MET A 45 1.48 6.77 9.59
CA MET A 45 2.23 5.87 10.49
C MET A 45 2.05 6.23 11.97
N THR A 46 1.19 7.19 12.29
CA THR A 46 0.93 7.64 13.65
C THR A 46 0.29 6.51 14.43
N LEU A 47 0.95 6.07 15.50
CA LEU A 47 0.40 5.08 16.41
C LEU A 47 -0.79 5.68 17.15
N GLU A 48 -1.83 4.87 17.30
CA GLU A 48 -2.91 5.20 18.22
C GLU A 48 -2.38 5.24 19.66
N GLY A 49 -2.70 6.31 20.36
CA GLY A 49 -2.33 6.57 21.74
C GLY A 49 -3.16 5.73 22.70
N LYS A 50 -2.68 5.66 23.95
CA LYS A 50 -3.34 4.93 25.02
C LYS A 50 -4.38 5.81 25.72
N VAL A 51 -5.62 5.35 25.76
CA VAL A 51 -6.71 5.89 26.58
C VAL A 51 -7.23 4.83 27.56
N LEU A 52 -8.18 5.21 28.43
CA LEU A 52 -8.95 4.26 29.23
C LEU A 52 -10.08 3.67 28.37
N GLY A 53 -10.05 2.36 28.18
CA GLY A 53 -11.12 1.61 27.53
C GLY A 53 -12.41 1.63 28.35
N ARG A 54 -13.53 1.21 27.73
CA ARG A 54 -14.86 1.16 28.38
C ARG A 54 -14.90 0.26 29.63
N ASP A 55 -13.98 -0.69 29.72
CA ASP A 55 -13.79 -1.61 30.83
C ASP A 55 -12.84 -1.07 31.93
N GLY A 56 -12.34 0.17 31.77
CA GLY A 56 -11.34 0.77 32.65
C GLY A 56 -9.91 0.28 32.41
N GLY A 57 -9.71 -0.59 31.42
CA GLY A 57 -8.40 -1.12 31.03
C GLY A 57 -7.65 -0.22 30.03
N PRO A 58 -6.39 -0.54 29.69
CA PRO A 58 -5.68 0.08 28.58
C PRO A 58 -6.44 -0.11 27.25
N GLY A 59 -6.73 0.97 26.52
CA GLY A 59 -7.36 0.91 25.21
C GLY A 59 -6.95 2.06 24.29
N THR A 60 -7.65 2.17 23.16
CA THR A 60 -7.60 3.29 22.20
C THR A 60 -9.05 3.68 21.87
N ASP A 61 -9.33 4.97 21.69
CA ASP A 61 -10.61 5.46 21.19
C ASP A 61 -10.52 5.98 19.74
N GLY A 62 -9.30 6.01 19.17
CA GLY A 62 -9.02 6.49 17.82
C GLY A 62 -8.99 8.01 17.63
N TRP A 63 -9.13 8.85 18.67
CA TRP A 63 -9.29 10.30 18.52
C TRP A 63 -8.17 11.13 19.16
N GLY A 64 -8.01 12.39 18.69
CA GLY A 64 -7.10 13.37 19.30
C GLY A 64 -5.61 13.21 18.93
N HIS A 65 -5.30 12.37 17.94
CA HIS A 65 -3.94 12.10 17.50
C HIS A 65 -3.45 13.16 16.51
N LEU A 66 -2.21 13.61 16.67
CA LEU A 66 -1.58 14.50 15.71
C LEU A 66 -1.05 13.69 14.52
N HIS A 67 -1.80 13.73 13.42
CA HIS A 67 -1.40 13.18 12.14
C HIS A 67 -0.34 14.07 11.49
N THR A 68 0.76 13.48 11.01
CA THR A 68 1.85 14.22 10.35
C THR A 68 2.13 13.62 8.98
N CYS A 69 2.08 14.44 7.93
CA CYS A 69 2.49 14.02 6.59
C CYS A 69 3.97 13.58 6.59
N ARG A 70 4.25 12.41 6.00
CA ARG A 70 5.61 11.87 5.86
C ARG A 70 5.96 11.64 4.40
N ASN A 71 7.25 11.59 4.10
CA ASN A 71 7.71 11.19 2.78
C ASN A 71 7.38 9.70 2.56
N HIS A 72 6.61 9.38 1.52
CA HIS A 72 6.16 8.02 1.27
C HIS A 72 7.32 7.03 1.06
N ARG A 73 8.44 7.47 0.45
CA ARG A 73 9.60 6.59 0.19
C ARG A 73 10.30 6.22 1.49
N GLU A 74 10.48 7.21 2.36
CA GLU A 74 11.10 7.01 3.68
C GLU A 74 10.23 6.14 4.57
N MET A 75 8.90 6.34 4.55
CA MET A 75 7.94 5.46 5.23
C MET A 75 8.09 4.01 4.78
N ILE A 76 8.07 3.76 3.47
CA ILE A 76 8.16 2.40 2.93
C ILE A 76 9.49 1.77 3.34
N GLN A 77 10.61 2.50 3.18
CA GLN A 77 11.93 2.01 3.59
C GLN A 77 11.95 1.66 5.09
N TRP A 78 11.43 2.54 5.94
CA TRP A 78 11.39 2.31 7.39
C TRP A 78 10.62 1.06 7.76
N ALA A 79 9.50 0.79 7.07
CA ALA A 79 8.65 -0.38 7.27
C ALA A 79 9.34 -1.67 6.79
N GLU A 80 9.97 -1.63 5.61
CA GLU A 80 10.72 -2.78 5.06
C GLU A 80 11.91 -3.15 5.93
N ASP A 81 12.67 -2.17 6.45
CA ASP A 81 13.82 -2.40 7.35
C ASP A 81 13.42 -3.06 8.67
N ARG A 82 12.14 -2.99 9.05
CA ARG A 82 11.59 -3.49 10.33
C ARG A 82 10.54 -4.58 10.15
N ARG A 83 10.39 -5.12 8.94
CA ARG A 83 9.45 -6.19 8.67
C ARG A 83 9.75 -7.40 9.56
N VAL A 84 8.70 -8.01 10.12
CA VAL A 84 8.85 -9.19 11.01
C VAL A 84 9.05 -10.48 10.20
N LYS A 85 8.61 -10.53 8.93
CA LYS A 85 8.67 -11.72 8.08
C LYS A 85 8.91 -11.37 6.61
N ASP A 86 9.59 -12.28 5.92
CA ASP A 86 9.94 -12.11 4.51
C ASP A 86 8.85 -12.53 3.49
N LYS A 87 7.72 -13.05 3.97
CA LYS A 87 6.66 -13.56 3.09
C LYS A 87 5.96 -12.41 2.34
N ARG A 88 5.95 -12.49 1.01
CA ARG A 88 5.24 -11.56 0.11
C ARG A 88 4.00 -12.25 -0.46
N PHE A 89 2.81 -11.87 0.02
CA PHE A 89 1.55 -12.55 -0.34
C PHE A 89 0.79 -11.91 -1.51
N ILE A 90 1.13 -10.68 -1.90
CA ILE A 90 0.33 -9.90 -2.86
C ILE A 90 1.04 -9.68 -4.20
N ILE A 91 2.38 -9.54 -4.21
CA ILE A 91 3.23 -9.55 -5.42
C ILE A 91 4.62 -10.03 -4.97
N ASP A 92 5.04 -11.22 -5.40
CA ASP A 92 6.44 -11.65 -5.31
C ASP A 92 6.95 -11.83 -6.74
N PRO A 93 7.89 -10.98 -7.22
CA PRO A 93 8.44 -11.09 -8.57
C PRO A 93 9.08 -12.45 -8.86
N ASP A 94 9.50 -13.16 -7.82
CA ASP A 94 10.15 -14.46 -7.89
C ASP A 94 9.19 -15.63 -7.57
N SER A 95 7.89 -15.35 -7.33
CA SER A 95 6.91 -16.42 -7.16
C SER A 95 6.72 -17.15 -8.48
N PRO A 96 6.74 -18.50 -8.50
CA PRO A 96 6.23 -19.24 -9.64
C PRO A 96 4.77 -18.86 -9.85
N LEU A 97 4.42 -18.51 -11.10
CA LEU A 97 3.05 -18.27 -11.54
C LEU A 97 2.22 -19.56 -11.47
#